data_AF-A0A8S3FEV6-F1
#
_entry.id   AF-A0A8S3FEV6-F1
#
_cell.length_a   1.000
_cell.length_b   1.000
_cell.length_c   1.000
_cell.angle_alpha   90.00
_cell.angle_beta   90.00
_cell.angle_gamma   90.00
#
_symmetry.space_group_name_H-M   'P 1'
#
loop_
_entity.id
_entity.type
_entity.pdbx_description
1 polymer ?
#
loop_
_entity_poly.entity_id
_entity_poly.type
_entity_poly.pdbx_seq_one_letter_code
_entity_poly.pdbx_strand_id
1 'polypeptide(L)'
;MRCPDPFLVNFKVDMLNDISIVPVIAYNFSQNIQPPKFKQNLDSYLRTRAPVTFLSELRSYLQQGADPGSHYNIRMLNALVLYVATQALLTLNNKTNGQPLMSSITHSAHMDIFQNLAVDLDTEGRYIFLNAMANHLRYPNTHTHYFSYTLLYLFAEANSEALQEQIVRVLLERLVANRPHPWGLLITFLELVRNPNLKLWSREFMSISPDVKR
;
A
#
# COMPACT_ATOMS: atom_id res chain seq x y z
N MET A 1 -13.57 -19.74 -2.42
CA MET A 1 -13.92 -18.71 -3.41
C MET A 1 -13.17 -18.98 -4.70
N ARG A 2 -13.82 -18.84 -5.86
CA ARG A 2 -13.16 -18.96 -7.17
C ARG A 2 -12.69 -17.56 -7.57
N CYS A 3 -11.38 -17.36 -7.68
CA CYS A 3 -10.84 -16.08 -8.11
C CYS A 3 -11.16 -15.88 -9.61
N PRO A 4 -11.65 -14.70 -10.03
CA PRO A 4 -11.77 -14.36 -11.44
C PRO A 4 -10.40 -14.42 -12.12
N ASP A 5 -10.36 -14.78 -13.40
CA ASP A 5 -9.11 -14.79 -14.17
C ASP A 5 -8.59 -13.34 -14.36
N PRO A 6 -7.40 -12.98 -13.84
CA PRO A 6 -6.82 -11.65 -13.99
C PRO A 6 -6.56 -11.23 -15.45
N PHE A 7 -6.46 -12.18 -16.38
CA PHE A 7 -6.10 -11.91 -17.77
C PHE A 7 -7.29 -11.61 -18.67
N LEU A 8 -8.53 -11.64 -18.14
CA LEU A 8 -9.73 -11.28 -18.88
C LEU A 8 -9.64 -9.85 -19.43
N VAL A 9 -9.98 -9.70 -20.72
CA VAL A 9 -10.02 -8.40 -21.39
C VAL A 9 -11.17 -7.57 -20.79
N ASN A 10 -10.91 -6.30 -20.49
CA ASN A 10 -11.87 -5.37 -19.88
C ASN A 10 -12.38 -5.78 -18.47
N PHE A 11 -11.58 -6.54 -17.73
CA PHE A 11 -11.92 -6.93 -16.37
C PHE A 11 -12.02 -5.71 -15.44
N LYS A 12 -13.21 -5.44 -14.90
CA LYS A 12 -13.44 -4.36 -13.94
C LYS A 12 -13.51 -4.92 -12.52
N VAL A 13 -12.43 -4.73 -11.78
CA VAL A 13 -12.30 -5.17 -10.38
C VAL A 13 -13.41 -4.60 -9.52
N ASP A 14 -13.81 -3.35 -9.76
CA ASP A 14 -14.85 -2.64 -8.99
C ASP A 14 -16.25 -3.26 -9.09
N MET A 15 -16.46 -4.19 -10.04
CA MET A 15 -17.74 -4.89 -10.20
C MET A 15 -17.84 -6.18 -9.38
N LEU A 16 -16.77 -6.58 -8.69
CA LEU A 16 -16.76 -7.79 -7.87
C LEU A 16 -17.43 -7.53 -6.52
N ASN A 17 -18.45 -8.30 -6.17
CA ASN A 17 -19.08 -8.20 -4.84
C ASN A 17 -18.09 -8.50 -3.69
N ASP A 18 -17.12 -9.37 -3.95
CA ASP A 18 -16.17 -9.84 -2.95
C ASP A 18 -15.21 -8.75 -2.44
N ILE A 19 -15.00 -7.66 -3.21
CA ILE A 19 -14.14 -6.55 -2.78
C ILE A 19 -14.75 -5.76 -1.61
N SER A 20 -16.04 -5.92 -1.36
CA SER A 20 -16.72 -5.30 -0.21
C SER A 20 -16.62 -6.12 1.08
N ILE A 21 -16.02 -7.31 1.01
CA ILE A 21 -15.88 -8.22 2.15
C ILE A 21 -14.55 -7.96 2.88
N VAL A 22 -14.65 -7.60 4.16
CA VAL A 22 -13.49 -7.42 5.04
C VAL A 22 -12.88 -8.79 5.37
N PRO A 23 -11.57 -9.00 5.13
CA PRO A 23 -10.93 -10.27 5.45
C PRO A 23 -10.75 -10.45 6.96
N VAL A 24 -10.83 -11.70 7.43
CA VAL A 24 -10.56 -12.04 8.84
C VAL A 24 -9.07 -11.92 9.13
N ILE A 25 -8.72 -11.22 10.21
CA ILE A 25 -7.34 -11.11 10.72
C ILE A 25 -7.33 -11.71 12.13
N ALA A 26 -6.69 -12.87 12.28
CA ALA A 26 -6.68 -13.64 13.53
C ALA A 26 -5.65 -13.15 14.57
N TYR A 27 -4.85 -12.13 14.25
CA TYR A 27 -3.79 -11.61 15.11
C TYR A 27 -4.02 -10.13 15.45
N ASN A 28 -3.76 -9.75 16.70
CA ASN A 28 -3.91 -8.38 17.17
C ASN A 28 -2.70 -7.52 16.81
N PHE A 29 -2.61 -7.14 15.52
CA PHE A 29 -1.52 -6.30 15.01
C PHE A 29 -1.40 -4.94 15.72
N SER A 30 -2.50 -4.40 16.26
CA SER A 30 -2.50 -3.14 17.01
C SER A 30 -1.58 -3.16 18.24
N GLN A 31 -1.29 -4.34 18.81
CA GLN A 31 -0.36 -4.47 19.94
C GLN A 31 1.08 -4.16 19.56
N ASN A 32 1.45 -4.27 18.28
CA ASN A 32 2.80 -3.95 17.80
C ASN A 32 2.99 -2.45 17.53
N ILE A 33 1.94 -1.64 17.66
CA ILE A 33 2.03 -0.18 17.56
C ILE A 33 2.48 0.36 18.91
N GLN A 34 3.81 0.39 19.09
CA GLN A 34 4.46 0.84 20.31
C GLN A 34 5.32 2.07 20.04
N PRO A 35 5.55 2.94 21.03
CA PRO A 35 4.96 2.92 22.37
C PRO A 35 3.46 3.31 22.37
N PRO A 36 2.71 3.14 23.48
CA PRO A 36 1.28 3.48 23.51
C PRO A 36 1.01 4.97 23.22
N LYS A 37 1.94 5.84 23.60
CA LYS A 37 1.91 7.28 23.26
C LYS A 37 1.92 7.51 21.75
N PHE A 38 2.70 6.73 20.99
CA PHE A 38 2.71 6.80 19.54
C PHE A 38 1.34 6.42 18.96
N LYS A 39 0.73 5.34 19.46
CA LYS A 39 -0.62 4.94 19.04
C LYS A 39 -1.65 6.03 19.31
N GLN A 40 -1.61 6.67 20.47
CA GLN A 40 -2.52 7.78 20.81
C GLN A 40 -2.34 8.97 19.85
N ASN A 41 -1.10 9.33 19.53
CA ASN A 41 -0.81 10.40 18.57
C ASN A 41 -1.27 10.03 17.15
N LEU A 42 -1.06 8.78 16.72
CA LEU A 42 -1.56 8.25 15.46
C LEU A 42 -3.08 8.36 15.38
N ASP A 43 -3.80 7.89 16.40
CA ASP A 43 -5.27 7.96 16.45
C ASP A 43 -5.76 9.42 16.45
N SER A 44 -5.06 10.31 17.16
CA SER A 44 -5.36 11.74 17.15
C SER A 44 -5.18 12.35 15.77
N TYR A 45 -4.08 12.03 15.08
CA TYR A 45 -3.79 12.52 13.74
C TYR A 45 -4.80 11.99 12.72
N LEU A 46 -5.14 10.70 12.75
CA LEU A 46 -6.13 10.11 11.86
C LEU A 46 -7.52 10.77 11.99
N ARG A 47 -7.88 11.20 13.21
CA ARG A 47 -9.17 11.85 13.50
C ARG A 47 -9.18 13.34 13.19
N THR A 48 -8.11 14.05 13.52
CA THR A 48 -8.07 15.53 13.50
C THR A 48 -7.24 16.11 12.36
N ARG A 49 -6.46 15.28 11.66
CA ARG A 49 -5.46 15.66 10.66
C ARG A 49 -4.43 16.67 11.19
N ALA A 50 -4.18 16.66 12.50
CA ALA A 50 -3.27 17.57 13.18
C ALA A 50 -2.58 16.88 14.37
N PRO A 51 -1.38 17.35 14.77
CA PRO A 51 -0.54 18.32 14.07
C PRO A 51 0.21 17.70 12.88
N VAL A 52 0.56 18.50 11.87
CA VAL A 52 1.36 18.02 10.72
C VAL A 52 2.74 17.51 11.12
N THR A 53 3.29 18.02 12.23
CA THR A 53 4.58 17.58 12.79
C THR A 53 4.60 16.10 13.17
N PHE A 54 3.43 15.49 13.39
CA PHE A 54 3.33 14.05 13.61
C PHE A 54 3.94 13.26 12.44
N LEU A 55 3.76 13.72 11.20
CA LEU A 55 4.29 13.05 10.02
C LEU A 55 5.82 13.00 10.02
N SER A 56 6.48 14.09 10.39
CA SER A 56 7.94 14.14 10.51
C SER A 56 8.49 13.27 11.65
N GLU A 57 7.68 12.95 12.65
CA GLU A 57 8.10 12.07 13.75
C GLU A 57 7.97 10.58 13.40
N LEU A 58 7.14 10.22 12.39
CA LEU A 58 6.84 8.83 12.03
C LEU A 58 8.11 7.99 11.80
N ARG A 59 9.06 8.51 11.01
CA ARG A 59 10.30 7.80 10.71
C ARG A 59 11.07 7.48 11.98
N SER A 60 11.19 8.44 12.89
CA SER A 60 11.91 8.26 14.16
C SER A 60 11.28 7.17 15.02
N TYR A 61 9.94 7.09 15.06
CA TYR A 61 9.25 6.00 15.77
C TYR A 61 9.48 4.64 15.11
N LEU A 62 9.47 4.56 13.78
CA LEU A 62 9.68 3.31 13.05
C LEU A 62 11.11 2.77 13.17
N GLN A 63 12.09 3.62 13.49
CA GLN A 63 13.47 3.23 13.76
C GLN A 63 13.69 2.80 15.23
N GLN A 64 12.77 3.13 16.14
CA GLN A 64 12.86 2.70 17.54
C GLN A 64 12.57 1.21 17.69
N GLY A 65 13.44 0.52 18.43
CA GLY A 65 13.32 -0.92 18.64
C GLY A 65 13.47 -1.71 17.33
N ALA A 66 14.36 -1.26 16.45
CA ALA A 66 14.65 -1.93 15.19
C ALA A 66 14.99 -3.41 15.40
N ASP A 67 14.51 -4.26 14.49
CA ASP A 67 14.78 -5.69 14.56
C ASP A 67 16.27 -5.96 14.26
N PRO A 68 16.88 -7.04 14.81
CA PRO A 68 18.30 -7.33 14.59
C PRO A 68 18.66 -7.40 13.10
N GLY A 69 19.62 -6.58 12.67
CA GLY A 69 20.05 -6.52 11.26
C GLY A 69 19.20 -5.63 10.35
N SER A 70 18.26 -4.87 10.91
CA SER A 70 17.42 -3.90 10.20
C SER A 70 17.58 -2.52 10.85
N HIS A 71 17.46 -1.44 10.07
CA HIS A 71 17.37 -0.08 10.61
C HIS A 71 15.96 0.28 11.11
N TYR A 72 14.99 -0.59 10.84
CA TYR A 72 13.58 -0.38 11.13
C TYR A 72 12.98 -1.50 11.97
N ASN A 73 11.98 -1.16 12.75
CA ASN A 73 11.11 -2.10 13.45
C ASN A 73 10.06 -2.62 12.44
N ILE A 74 10.35 -3.78 11.84
CA ILE A 74 9.58 -4.34 10.73
C ILE A 74 8.18 -4.70 11.22
N ARG A 75 8.07 -5.23 12.44
CA ARG A 75 6.78 -5.59 13.07
C ARG A 75 5.88 -4.37 13.27
N MET A 76 6.45 -3.27 13.77
CA MET A 76 5.72 -2.02 13.96
C MET A 76 5.30 -1.41 12.62
N LEU A 77 6.18 -1.43 11.61
CA LEU A 77 5.87 -0.91 10.29
C LEU A 77 4.71 -1.70 9.64
N ASN A 78 4.78 -3.03 9.65
CA ASN A 78 3.70 -3.89 9.16
C ASN A 78 2.37 -3.62 9.88
N ALA A 79 2.41 -3.46 11.20
CA ALA A 79 1.23 -3.14 12.00
C ALA A 79 0.66 -1.75 11.68
N LEU A 80 1.52 -0.75 11.52
CA LEU A 80 1.13 0.61 11.15
C LEU A 80 0.40 0.64 9.81
N VAL A 81 0.96 -0.02 8.78
CA VAL A 81 0.38 -0.07 7.44
C VAL A 81 -1.02 -0.67 7.45
N LEU A 82 -1.19 -1.82 8.11
CA LEU A 82 -2.49 -2.48 8.24
C LEU A 82 -3.47 -1.66 9.09
N TYR A 83 -3.00 -1.05 10.17
CA TYR A 83 -3.82 -0.22 11.04
C TYR A 83 -4.36 1.02 10.33
N VAL A 84 -3.50 1.78 9.65
CA VAL A 84 -3.94 2.97 8.89
C VAL A 84 -4.95 2.60 7.82
N ALA A 85 -4.72 1.50 7.08
CA ALA A 85 -5.68 1.03 6.07
C ALA A 85 -7.02 0.60 6.68
N THR A 86 -7.02 -0.14 7.80
CA THR A 86 -8.27 -0.54 8.45
C THR A 86 -9.05 0.67 8.99
N GLN A 87 -8.38 1.67 9.57
CA GLN A 87 -9.03 2.92 10.00
C GLN A 87 -9.59 3.70 8.81
N ALA A 88 -8.87 3.71 7.68
CA ALA A 88 -9.34 4.36 6.45
C ALA A 88 -10.64 3.69 5.95
N LEU A 89 -10.65 2.36 5.88
CA LEU A 89 -11.81 1.58 5.45
C LEU A 89 -13.02 1.75 6.37
N LEU A 90 -12.81 1.80 7.69
CA LEU A 90 -13.87 2.10 8.65
C LEU A 90 -14.45 3.51 8.43
N THR A 91 -13.58 4.49 8.17
CA THR A 91 -13.99 5.87 7.90
C THR A 91 -14.78 5.99 6.59
N LEU A 92 -14.38 5.24 5.56
CA LEU A 92 -15.06 5.20 4.27
C LEU A 92 -16.45 4.56 4.40
N ASN A 93 -16.53 3.38 5.00
CA ASN A 93 -17.81 2.68 5.20
C ASN A 93 -18.85 3.54 5.94
N ASN A 94 -18.41 4.41 6.86
CA ASN A 94 -19.30 5.32 7.58
C ASN A 94 -19.71 6.57 6.79
N LYS A 95 -18.93 6.98 5.78
CA LYS A 95 -19.14 8.23 5.03
C LYS A 95 -19.75 8.03 3.65
N THR A 96 -19.44 6.92 2.99
CA THR A 96 -19.79 6.71 1.58
C THR A 96 -20.96 5.73 1.47
N ASN A 97 -22.16 6.26 1.26
CA ASN A 97 -23.32 5.54 0.71
C ASN A 97 -23.06 5.09 -0.75
N GLY A 98 -22.02 4.29 -1.00
CA GLY A 98 -21.70 3.77 -2.34
C GLY A 98 -20.95 4.72 -3.28
N GLN A 99 -20.20 5.70 -2.78
CA GLN A 99 -19.29 6.50 -3.63
C GLN A 99 -18.01 5.71 -4.00
N PRO A 100 -17.41 5.99 -5.18
CA PRO A 100 -16.20 5.30 -5.62
C PRO A 100 -15.03 5.53 -4.67
N LEU A 101 -14.32 4.44 -4.35
CA LEU A 101 -13.19 4.44 -3.40
C LEU A 101 -12.11 5.46 -3.79
N MET A 102 -11.87 5.66 -5.09
CA MET A 102 -10.78 6.50 -5.62
C MET A 102 -10.82 7.94 -5.11
N SER A 103 -11.96 8.63 -5.20
CA SER A 103 -12.05 10.04 -4.82
C SER A 103 -12.04 10.25 -3.31
N SER A 104 -12.37 9.21 -2.54
CA SER A 104 -12.57 9.32 -1.10
C SER A 104 -11.31 9.09 -0.28
N ILE A 105 -10.30 8.41 -0.84
CA ILE A 105 -9.10 8.07 -0.07
C ILE A 105 -7.93 9.03 -0.23
N THR A 106 -7.81 9.72 -1.36
CA THR A 106 -6.62 10.49 -1.75
C THR A 106 -6.39 11.71 -0.86
N HIS A 107 -7.45 12.39 -0.44
CA HIS A 107 -7.36 13.59 0.41
C HIS A 107 -7.72 13.29 1.87
N SER A 108 -7.10 12.26 2.45
CA SER A 108 -7.37 11.81 3.82
C SER A 108 -6.11 11.77 4.68
N ALA A 109 -6.28 11.92 6.01
CA ALA A 109 -5.18 11.78 6.98
C ALA A 109 -4.44 10.42 6.86
N HIS A 110 -5.14 9.38 6.41
CA HIS A 110 -4.58 8.05 6.16
C HIS A 110 -3.59 8.07 4.98
N MET A 111 -3.96 8.76 3.89
CA MET A 111 -3.10 8.89 2.71
C MET A 111 -1.92 9.82 2.98
N ASP A 112 -2.10 10.89 3.78
CA ASP A 112 -1.00 11.77 4.19
C ASP A 112 0.13 10.96 4.86
N ILE A 113 -0.22 9.97 5.70
CA ILE A 113 0.77 9.07 6.31
C ILE A 113 1.49 8.25 5.24
N PHE A 114 0.78 7.63 4.30
CA PHE A 114 1.41 6.81 3.27
C PHE A 114 2.28 7.60 2.30
N GLN A 115 1.83 8.79 1.87
CA GLN A 115 2.63 9.68 1.04
C GLN A 115 3.88 10.16 1.78
N ASN A 116 3.75 10.54 3.06
CA ASN A 116 4.89 10.94 3.87
C ASN A 116 5.89 9.80 4.01
N LEU A 117 5.46 8.58 4.35
CA LEU A 117 6.34 7.42 4.45
C LEU A 117 7.01 7.07 3.11
N ALA A 118 6.29 7.22 1.99
CA ALA A 118 6.85 6.95 0.67
C ALA A 118 7.95 7.95 0.25
N VAL A 119 7.97 9.16 0.82
CA VAL A 119 8.95 10.22 0.51
C VAL A 119 10.06 10.33 1.55
N ASP A 120 9.73 10.25 2.84
CA ASP A 120 10.63 10.55 3.96
C ASP A 120 11.50 9.34 4.38
N LEU A 121 11.04 8.11 4.12
CA LEU A 121 11.83 6.92 4.39
C LEU A 121 12.99 6.78 3.37
N ASP A 122 14.10 6.22 3.83
CA ASP A 122 15.20 5.83 2.96
C ASP A 122 14.86 4.58 2.14
N THR A 123 15.79 4.10 1.31
CA THR A 123 15.59 2.96 0.41
C THR A 123 15.16 1.69 1.15
N GLU A 124 15.72 1.41 2.33
CA GLU A 124 15.37 0.25 3.14
C GLU A 124 13.97 0.40 3.74
N GLY A 125 13.70 1.54 4.38
CA GLY A 125 12.39 1.81 4.98
C GLY A 125 11.27 1.77 3.94
N ARG A 126 11.48 2.37 2.77
CA ARG A 126 10.52 2.32 1.65
C ARG A 126 10.32 0.89 1.15
N TYR A 127 11.39 0.11 1.03
CA TYR A 127 11.28 -1.29 0.62
C TYR A 127 10.44 -2.12 1.60
N ILE A 128 10.64 -1.96 2.91
CA ILE A 128 9.86 -2.65 3.95
C ILE A 128 8.40 -2.16 3.92
N PHE A 129 8.18 -0.84 3.77
CA PHE A 129 6.85 -0.24 3.67
C PHE A 129 6.04 -0.73 2.47
N LEU A 130 6.63 -0.73 1.29
CA LEU A 130 5.98 -1.24 0.08
C LEU A 130 5.72 -2.74 0.18
N ASN A 131 6.63 -3.51 0.77
CA ASN A 131 6.40 -4.93 1.05
C ASN A 131 5.25 -5.16 2.04
N ALA A 132 5.12 -4.32 3.07
CA ALA A 132 4.01 -4.37 4.02
C ALA A 132 2.66 -4.16 3.32
N MET A 133 2.57 -3.23 2.37
CA MET A 133 1.38 -3.03 1.54
C MET A 133 1.14 -4.22 0.61
N ALA A 134 2.18 -4.69 -0.08
CA ALA A 134 2.11 -5.79 -1.03
C ALA A 134 1.67 -7.12 -0.38
N ASN A 135 1.95 -7.32 0.92
CA ASN A 135 1.45 -8.48 1.69
C ASN A 135 -0.08 -8.58 1.75
N HIS A 136 -0.78 -7.47 1.48
CA HIS A 136 -2.24 -7.43 1.48
C HIS A 136 -2.87 -7.57 0.08
N LEU A 137 -2.06 -7.69 -0.97
CA LEU A 137 -2.51 -8.02 -2.33
C LEU A 137 -2.76 -9.53 -2.48
N ARG A 138 -3.93 -10.02 -2.04
CA ARG A 138 -4.22 -11.46 -1.88
C ARG A 138 -5.35 -11.92 -2.78
N TYR A 139 -6.43 -12.49 -2.25
CA TYR A 139 -7.66 -12.81 -2.97
C TYR A 139 -8.60 -11.59 -3.02
N PRO A 140 -9.69 -11.59 -3.81
CA PRO A 140 -10.66 -10.49 -3.78
C PRO A 140 -11.21 -10.23 -2.36
N ASN A 141 -10.88 -9.07 -1.79
CA ASN A 141 -11.37 -8.57 -0.50
C ASN A 141 -11.09 -7.06 -0.38
N THR A 142 -11.68 -6.41 0.61
CA THR A 142 -11.57 -4.96 0.80
C THR A 142 -10.15 -4.45 1.00
N HIS A 143 -9.31 -5.20 1.72
CA HIS A 143 -7.92 -4.78 1.95
C HIS A 143 -7.12 -4.86 0.65
N THR A 144 -7.30 -5.95 -0.11
CA THR A 144 -6.64 -6.12 -1.41
C THR A 144 -7.01 -5.00 -2.38
N HIS A 145 -8.29 -4.63 -2.44
CA HIS A 145 -8.73 -3.51 -3.27
C HIS A 145 -8.13 -2.18 -2.82
N TYR A 146 -8.17 -1.88 -1.51
CA TYR A 146 -7.60 -0.67 -0.94
C TYR A 146 -6.09 -0.52 -1.19
N PHE A 147 -5.31 -1.56 -0.90
CA PHE A 147 -3.85 -1.53 -1.09
C PHE A 147 -3.44 -1.55 -2.55
N SER A 148 -4.17 -2.27 -3.42
CA SER A 148 -3.95 -2.22 -4.87
C SER A 148 -4.07 -0.78 -5.35
N TYR A 149 -5.14 -0.10 -4.95
CA TYR A 149 -5.37 1.27 -5.33
C TYR A 149 -4.33 2.24 -4.73
N THR A 150 -3.99 2.07 -3.46
CA THR A 150 -3.02 2.94 -2.78
C THR A 150 -1.64 2.85 -3.44
N LEU A 151 -1.19 1.65 -3.84
CA LEU A 151 0.08 1.49 -4.56
C LEU A 151 0.07 2.17 -5.93
N LEU A 152 -1.01 2.02 -6.69
CA LEU A 152 -1.16 2.69 -8.00
C LEU A 152 -1.20 4.22 -7.84
N TYR A 153 -1.86 4.71 -6.80
CA TYR A 153 -1.90 6.13 -6.48
C TYR A 153 -0.52 6.67 -6.09
N LEU A 154 0.20 5.98 -5.20
CA LEU A 154 1.57 6.35 -4.83
C LEU A 154 2.50 6.36 -6.04
N PHE A 155 2.33 5.43 -6.99
CA PHE A 155 3.09 5.43 -8.23
C PHE A 155 2.75 6.64 -9.13
N ALA A 156 1.47 6.96 -9.27
CA ALA A 156 0.99 8.07 -10.10
C ALA A 156 1.44 9.44 -9.58
N GLU A 157 1.38 9.65 -8.27
CA GLU A 157 1.70 10.92 -7.59
C GLU A 157 3.17 11.02 -7.16
N ALA A 158 3.99 10.01 -7.44
CA ALA A 158 5.40 10.03 -7.09
C ALA A 158 6.15 11.13 -7.86
N ASN A 159 6.75 12.06 -7.13
CA ASN A 159 7.66 13.08 -7.68
C ASN A 159 9.08 12.56 -7.96
N SER A 160 9.39 11.34 -7.51
CA SER A 160 10.71 10.72 -7.65
C SER A 160 10.61 9.39 -8.39
N GLU A 161 11.41 9.23 -9.45
CA GLU A 161 11.49 7.95 -10.18
C GLU A 161 11.98 6.82 -9.27
N ALA A 162 12.80 7.09 -8.26
CA ALA A 162 13.27 6.08 -7.33
C ALA A 162 12.11 5.41 -6.55
N LEU A 163 11.06 6.17 -6.20
CA LEU A 163 9.86 5.59 -5.57
C LEU A 163 9.07 4.74 -6.57
N GLN A 164 8.92 5.22 -7.81
CA GLN A 164 8.24 4.48 -8.89
C GLN A 164 8.95 3.16 -9.19
N GLU A 165 10.27 3.19 -9.32
CA GLU A 165 11.11 2.01 -9.53
C GLU A 165 10.97 1.03 -8.36
N GLN A 166 11.00 1.50 -7.11
CA GLN A 166 10.83 0.63 -5.95
C GLN A 166 9.46 -0.05 -5.90
N ILE A 167 8.38 0.67 -6.25
CA ILE A 167 7.03 0.07 -6.35
C ILE A 167 7.03 -1.05 -7.40
N VAL A 168 7.57 -0.77 -8.59
CA VAL A 168 7.67 -1.77 -9.68
C VAL A 168 8.49 -2.98 -9.23
N ARG A 169 9.65 -2.74 -8.61
CA ARG A 169 10.55 -3.79 -8.10
C ARG A 169 9.85 -4.71 -7.11
N VAL A 170 9.15 -4.16 -6.11
CA VAL A 170 8.44 -4.95 -5.08
C VAL A 170 7.32 -5.82 -5.69
N LEU A 171 6.63 -5.31 -6.71
CA LEU A 171 5.61 -6.10 -7.41
C LEU A 171 6.25 -7.18 -8.28
N LEU A 172 7.31 -6.83 -9.03
CA LEU A 172 7.97 -7.70 -9.99
C LEU A 172 8.71 -8.86 -9.31
N GLU A 173 9.46 -8.60 -8.22
CA GLU A 173 10.21 -9.65 -7.51
C GLU A 173 9.30 -10.78 -6.99
N ARG A 174 8.05 -10.43 -6.65
CA ARG A 174 7.01 -11.39 -6.22
C ARG A 174 6.39 -12.17 -7.38
N LEU A 175 6.50 -11.65 -8.61
CA LEU A 175 5.95 -12.28 -9.83
C LEU A 175 6.99 -13.12 -10.58
N VAL A 176 8.29 -12.82 -10.45
CA VAL A 176 9.37 -13.62 -11.04
C VAL A 176 9.52 -14.98 -10.33
N ALA A 177 9.09 -15.07 -9.07
CA ALA A 177 9.07 -16.31 -8.33
C ALA A 177 8.14 -17.37 -8.96
N ASN A 178 8.42 -18.65 -8.68
CA ASN A 178 7.57 -19.75 -9.12
C ASN A 178 6.14 -19.60 -8.56
N ARG A 179 5.16 -20.05 -9.34
CA ARG A 179 3.74 -20.09 -8.96
C ARG A 179 3.52 -20.86 -7.65
N PRO A 180 2.45 -20.56 -6.89
CA PRO A 180 1.33 -19.66 -7.20
C PRO A 180 1.60 -18.18 -6.93
N HIS A 181 0.95 -17.30 -7.71
CA HIS A 181 0.98 -15.85 -7.48
C HIS A 181 -0.33 -15.38 -6.84
N PRO A 182 -0.29 -14.42 -5.90
CA PRO A 182 -1.50 -13.81 -5.35
C PRO A 182 -2.32 -13.09 -6.43
N TRP A 183 -3.65 -13.25 -6.38
CA TRP A 183 -4.55 -12.66 -7.38
C TRP A 183 -4.46 -11.13 -7.41
N GLY A 184 -4.49 -10.49 -6.26
CA GLY A 184 -4.41 -9.03 -6.12
C GLY A 184 -3.09 -8.49 -6.62
N LEU A 185 -1.98 -9.23 -6.44
CA LEU A 185 -0.67 -8.85 -6.94
C LEU A 185 -0.69 -8.79 -8.48
N LEU A 186 -1.23 -9.82 -9.13
CA LEU A 186 -1.39 -9.85 -10.59
C LEU A 186 -2.29 -8.71 -11.07
N ILE A 187 -3.42 -8.47 -10.40
CA ILE A 187 -4.34 -7.38 -10.76
C ILE A 187 -3.66 -6.02 -10.67
N THR A 188 -2.98 -5.72 -9.56
CA THR A 188 -2.27 -4.45 -9.37
C THR A 188 -1.18 -4.26 -10.43
N PHE A 189 -0.39 -5.30 -10.69
CA PHE A 189 0.68 -5.22 -11.69
C PHE A 189 0.14 -5.09 -13.13
N LEU A 190 -0.93 -5.81 -13.48
CA LEU A 190 -1.57 -5.69 -14.78
C LEU A 190 -2.16 -4.30 -14.99
N GLU A 191 -2.77 -3.70 -13.95
CA GLU A 191 -3.26 -2.32 -14.02
C GLU A 191 -2.11 -1.33 -14.22
N LEU A 192 -1.00 -1.50 -13.49
CA LEU A 192 0.21 -0.68 -13.64
C LEU A 192 0.76 -0.71 -15.06
N VAL A 193 0.74 -1.88 -15.70
CA VAL A 193 1.26 -2.12 -17.05
C VAL A 193 0.29 -1.65 -18.15
N ARG A 194 -1.01 -1.88 -17.96
CA ARG A 194 -2.03 -1.66 -19.00
C ARG A 194 -2.61 -0.25 -18.99
N ASN A 195 -2.60 0.44 -17.85
CA ASN A 195 -3.21 1.76 -17.73
C ASN A 195 -2.31 2.84 -18.37
N PRO A 196 -2.72 3.46 -19.49
CA PRO A 196 -1.89 4.43 -20.20
C PRO A 196 -1.65 5.71 -19.39
N ASN A 197 -2.50 6.02 -18.40
CA ASN A 197 -2.36 7.22 -17.58
C ASN A 197 -1.17 7.13 -16.62
N LEU A 198 -0.76 5.91 -16.22
CA LEU A 198 0.38 5.70 -15.34
C LEU A 198 1.71 5.82 -16.10
N LYS A 199 1.68 5.67 -17.43
CA LYS A 199 2.82 5.88 -18.34
C LYS A 199 4.09 5.10 -17.93
N LEU A 200 3.93 3.90 -17.35
CA LEU A 200 5.04 3.07 -16.87
C LEU A 200 6.15 2.90 -17.91
N TRP A 201 5.79 2.54 -19.14
CA TRP A 201 6.72 2.26 -20.23
C TRP A 201 7.52 3.47 -20.73
N SER A 202 7.11 4.68 -20.36
CA SER A 202 7.82 5.91 -20.71
C SER A 202 8.86 6.35 -19.68
N ARG A 203 8.94 5.67 -18.53
CA ARG A 203 9.87 6.00 -17.44
C ARG A 203 11.29 5.59 -17.78
N GLU A 204 12.29 6.36 -17.33
CA GLU A 204 13.68 6.14 -17.71
C GLU A 204 14.19 4.78 -17.21
N PHE A 205 13.82 4.38 -15.98
CA PHE A 205 14.24 3.11 -15.40
C PHE A 205 13.78 1.86 -16.18
N MET A 206 12.71 1.96 -16.98
CA MET A 206 12.26 0.87 -17.87
C MET A 206 13.13 0.73 -19.12
N SER A 207 14.01 1.70 -19.39
CA SER A 207 14.89 1.73 -20.57
C SER A 207 16.35 1.38 -20.27
N ILE A 208 16.74 1.25 -18.99
CA ILE A 208 18.13 1.08 -18.54
C ILE A 208 18.71 -0.28 -18.95
N SER A 209 17.91 -1.35 -18.92
CA SER A 209 18.37 -2.68 -19.33
C SER A 209 17.36 -3.35 -20.27
N PRO A 210 17.81 -4.02 -21.34
CA PRO A 210 16.94 -4.82 -22.20
C PRO A 210 16.24 -5.95 -21.45
N ASP A 211 16.79 -6.42 -20.33
CA ASP A 211 16.17 -7.47 -19.51
C ASP A 211 14.91 -7.00 -18.78
N VAL A 212 14.77 -5.69 -18.53
CA VAL A 212 13.55 -5.10 -17.92
C VAL A 212 12.39 -5.04 -18.93
N LYS A 213 12.69 -5.10 -20.23
CA LYS A 213 11.71 -5.09 -21.32
C LYS A 213 11.24 -6.49 -21.76
N ARG A 214 11.92 -7.54 -21.32
CA ARG A 214 11.61 -8.94 -21.66
C ARG A 214 10.57 -9.52 -20.73
#